data_AF-A0A1F2W927-F1
#
_entry.id   AF-A0A1F2W927-F1
#
_cell.length_a   1.000
_cell.length_b   1.000
_cell.length_c   1.000
_cell.angle_alpha   90.00
_cell.angle_beta   90.00
_cell.angle_gamma   90.00
#
_symmetry.space_group_name_H-M   'P 1'
#
loop_
_entity.id
_entity.type
_entity.pdbx_description
1 polymer ?
#
loop_
_entity_poly.entity_id
_entity_poly.type
_entity_poly.pdbx_seq_one_letter_code
_entity_poly.pdbx_strand_id
1 'polypeptide(L)' 'MGRLRRFADNRFVGLRDDMRVYDCDDEAQYELLARRVEEEGLVARALVATFSPDTLAEARNRGFRAR' A
#
# COMPACT_ATOMS: atom_id res chain seq x y z
N MET A 1 -6.31 -7.21 -11.43
CA MET A 1 -5.41 -7.37 -10.26
C MET A 1 -4.17 -6.54 -10.52
N GLY A 2 -4.08 -5.38 -9.87
CA GLY A 2 -2.90 -4.53 -9.97
C GLY A 2 -1.89 -4.93 -8.90
N ARG A 3 -0.59 -4.86 -9.20
CA ARG A 3 0.46 -5.07 -8.20
C ARG A 3 1.58 -4.09 -8.44
N LEU A 4 2.08 -3.49 -7.36
CA LEU A 4 3.30 -2.69 -7.45
C LEU A 4 4.46 -3.61 -7.77
N ARG A 5 5.29 -3.26 -8.77
CA ARG A 5 6.40 -4.11 -9.25
C ARG A 5 7.37 -4.54 -8.14
N ARG A 6 7.57 -3.69 -7.13
CA ARG A 6 8.47 -3.98 -5.98
C ARG A 6 7.79 -4.80 -4.86
N PHE A 7 6.47 -4.92 -4.90
CA PHE A 7 5.64 -5.59 -3.88
C PHE A 7 4.63 -6.52 -4.58
N ALA A 8 5.12 -7.31 -5.54
CA ALA A 8 4.29 -8.10 -6.43
C ALA A 8 3.44 -9.15 -5.69
N ASP A 9 3.94 -9.63 -4.55
CA ASP A 9 3.33 -10.67 -3.73
C ASP A 9 2.38 -10.13 -2.65
N ASN A 10 2.23 -8.81 -2.54
CA ASN A 10 1.40 -8.17 -1.51
C ASN A 10 0.11 -7.61 -2.11
N ARG A 11 -1.02 -8.02 -1.56
CA ARG A 11 -2.33 -7.42 -1.81
C ARG A 11 -2.46 -6.09 -1.05
N PHE A 12 -2.09 -6.05 0.22
CA PHE A 12 -2.25 -4.84 1.02
C PHE A 12 -0.95 -4.05 1.10
N VAL A 13 -1.02 -2.78 0.71
CA VAL A 13 0.12 -1.87 0.72
C VAL A 13 -0.24 -0.62 1.52
N GLY A 14 0.59 -0.31 2.51
CA GLY A 14 0.47 0.88 3.34
C GLY A 14 1.32 2.03 2.83
N LEU A 15 0.80 3.25 2.92
CA LEU A 15 1.58 4.48 2.79
C LEU A 15 1.75 5.13 4.15
N ARG A 16 3.00 5.42 4.53
CA ARG A 16 3.39 5.90 5.87
C ARG A 16 3.28 7.41 6.04
N ASP A 17 3.13 8.15 4.95
CA ASP A 17 2.91 9.60 4.96
C ASP A 17 1.53 9.97 5.52
N ASP A 18 0.50 9.17 5.21
CA ASP A 18 -0.87 9.40 5.68
C ASP A 18 -1.44 8.23 6.51
N MET A 19 -0.64 7.18 6.72
CA MET A 19 -1.00 5.96 7.44
C MET A 19 -2.25 5.28 6.85
N ARG A 20 -2.38 5.28 5.51
CA ARG A 20 -3.46 4.57 4.80
C ARG A 20 -3.01 3.23 4.23
N VAL A 21 -3.88 2.24 4.28
CA VAL A 21 -3.69 0.96 3.59
C VAL A 21 -4.61 0.89 2.38
N TYR A 22 -4.04 0.41 1.27
CA TYR A 22 -4.66 0.26 -0.02
C TYR A 22 -4.77 -1.23 -0.36
N ASP A 23 -5.90 -1.63 -0.92
CA ASP A 23 -6.12 -2.96 -1.46
C ASP A 23 -5.77 -2.99 -2.95
N CYS A 24 -4.71 -3.71 -3.33
CA CYS A 24 -4.29 -3.80 -4.73
C CYS A 24 -5.20 -4.72 -5.58
N ASP A 25 -6.13 -5.45 -4.97
CA ASP A 25 -7.19 -6.15 -5.71
C ASP A 25 -8.36 -5.22 -6.08
N ASP A 26 -8.51 -4.08 -5.41
CA ASP A 26 -9.42 -3.00 -5.80
C ASP A 26 -8.73 -2.11 -6.86
N GLU A 27 -9.31 -2.06 -8.06
CA GLU A 27 -8.71 -1.38 -9.20
C GLU A 27 -8.56 0.13 -8.98
N ALA A 28 -9.57 0.78 -8.39
CA ALA A 28 -9.53 2.21 -8.11
C ALA A 28 -8.49 2.56 -7.04
N GLN A 29 -8.36 1.72 -6.02
CA GLN A 29 -7.32 1.89 -5.00
C GLN A 29 -5.92 1.64 -5.56
N TYR A 30 -5.77 0.63 -6.42
CA TYR A 30 -4.49 0.32 -7.06
C TYR A 30 -4.01 1.45 -7.98
N GLU A 31 -4.87 1.97 -8.86
CA GLU A 31 -4.49 3.05 -9.78
C GLU A 31 -4.02 4.30 -9.00
N LEU A 32 -4.75 4.65 -7.95
CA LEU A 32 -4.36 5.76 -7.09
C LEU A 32 -3.05 5.50 -6.35
N LEU A 33 -2.87 4.31 -5.78
CA LEU A 33 -1.65 3.91 -5.10
C LEU A 33 -0.45 3.98 -6.04
N ALA A 34 -0.57 3.39 -7.23
CA ALA A 34 0.48 3.37 -8.24
C ALA A 34 0.90 4.79 -8.62
N ARG A 35 -0.09 5.65 -8.90
CA ARG A 35 0.13 7.06 -9.22
C ARG A 35 0.87 7.79 -8.09
N ARG A 36 0.40 7.69 -6.84
CA ARG A 36 1.05 8.36 -5.70
C ARG A 36 2.47 7.86 -5.46
N VAL A 37 2.68 6.54 -5.54
CA VAL A 37 3.99 5.94 -5.33
C VAL A 37 5.01 6.46 -6.35
N GLU A 38 4.60 6.62 -7.61
CA GLU A 38 5.42 7.15 -8.69
C GLU A 38 5.62 8.67 -8.59
N GLU A 39 4.54 9.44 -8.54
CA GLU A 39 4.57 10.92 -8.54
C GLU A 39 5.32 11.48 -7.31
N GLU A 40 5.14 10.88 -6.14
CA GLU A 40 5.72 11.38 -4.88
C GLU A 40 7.01 10.64 -4.49
N GLY A 41 7.47 9.69 -5.30
CA GLY A 41 8.69 8.92 -5.07
C GLY A 41 8.70 8.16 -3.74
N LEU A 42 7.54 7.65 -3.29
CA LEU A 42 7.36 7.11 -1.93
C LEU A 42 8.24 5.89 -1.65
N VAL A 43 8.57 5.11 -2.69
CA VAL A 43 9.53 4.00 -2.58
C VAL A 43 10.92 4.51 -2.23
N ALA A 44 11.41 5.55 -2.92
CA ALA A 44 12.74 6.12 -2.67
C ALA A 44 12.82 6.76 -1.28
N ARG A 45 11.69 7.25 -0.77
CA ARG A 45 11.56 7.86 0.56
C ARG A 45 11.31 6.86 1.70
N ALA A 46 11.25 5.56 1.41
CA ALA A 46 10.94 4.49 2.37
C ALA A 46 9.59 4.69 3.10
N LEU A 47 8.61 5.24 2.39
CA LEU A 47 7.25 5.51 2.90
C LEU A 47 6.22 4.45 2.49
N VAL A 48 6.63 3.39 1.79
CA VAL A 48 5.76 2.26 1.45
C VAL A 48 5.98 1.13 2.45
N ALA A 49 4.89 0.55 2.95
CA ALA A 49 4.91 -0.55 3.92
C ALA A 49 4.12 -1.75 3.38
N THR A 50 4.59 -2.94 3.72
CA THR A 50 3.85 -4.20 3.55
C THR A 50 3.67 -4.88 4.90
N PHE A 51 2.81 -5.89 4.94
CA PHE A 51 2.34 -6.51 6.16
C PHE A 51 2.63 -8.01 6.15
N SER A 52 2.91 -8.57 7.32
CA SER A 52 3.07 -10.02 7.51
C SER A 52 2.39 -10.39 8.82
N PRO A 53 1.23 -11.09 8.77
CA PRO A 53 0.56 -11.60 7.57
C PRO A 53 -0.05 -10.47 6.70
N ASP A 54 -0.20 -10.72 5.39
CA ASP A 54 -0.76 -9.76 4.43
C ASP A 54 -2.28 -9.63 4.59
N THR A 55 -2.71 -8.92 5.63
CA THR A 55 -4.11 -8.77 6.01
C THR A 55 -4.42 -7.34 6.44
N LEU A 56 -5.67 -6.90 6.24
CA LEU A 56 -6.14 -5.61 6.78
C LEU A 56 -6.06 -5.55 8.31
N ALA A 57 -6.22 -6.68 9.00
CA ALA A 57 -6.10 -6.75 10.44
C ALA A 57 -4.67 -6.37 10.89
N GLU A 58 -3.64 -6.94 10.24
CA GLU A 58 -2.25 -6.60 10.54
C GLU A 58 -1.94 -5.13 10.21
N ALA A 59 -2.44 -4.61 9.09
CA ALA A 59 -2.32 -3.20 8.77
C ALA A 59 -2.91 -2.29 9.87
N ARG A 60 -4.10 -2.62 10.37
CA ARG A 60 -4.74 -1.90 11.48
C ARG A 60 -3.96 -2.01 12.78
N ASN A 61 -3.42 -3.18 13.10
CA ASN A 61 -2.58 -3.37 14.29
C ASN A 61 -1.32 -2.49 14.24
N ARG A 62 -0.80 -2.20 13.04
CA ARG A 62 0.31 -1.26 12.80
C ARG A 62 -0.11 0.21 12.68
N GLY A 63 -1.38 0.52 12.97
CA GLY A 63 -1.90 1.89 12.97
C GLY A 63 -2.39 2.42 11.62
N PHE A 64 -2.42 1.59 10.57
CA PHE A 64 -2.94 2.00 9.28
C PHE A 64 -4.48 1.97 9.27
N ARG A 65 -5.07 2.90 8.53
CA ARG A 65 -6.51 2.98 8.33
C ARG A 65 -6.86 2.57 6.91
N ALA A 66 -7.91 1.76 6.77
CA ALA A 66 -8.45 1.44 5.46
C ALA A 66 -8.83 2.74 4.74
N ARG A 67 -8.57 2.78 3.44
CA ARG A 67 -9.04 3.88 2.60
C ARG A 67 -10.50 3.70 2.25
#